data_AF-A0A0D2BWN5-F1
#
_entry.id   AF-A0A0D2BWN5-F1
#
_cell.length_a   1.000
_cell.length_b   1.000
_cell.length_c   1.000
_cell.angle_alpha   90.00
_cell.angle_beta   90.00
_cell.angle_gamma   90.00
#
_symmetry.space_group_name_H-M   'P 1'
#
loop_
_entity.id
_entity.type
_entity.pdbx_description
1 polymer ?
#
loop_
_entity_poly.entity_id
_entity_poly.type
_entity_poly.pdbx_seq_one_letter_code
_entity_poly.pdbx_strand_id
1 'polypeptide(L)'
;MAPSQIQVAISSLQRLLNEENSYYKEQEQQESRIAKLEKDKTDADGNREFTLRQERQALEETKKVIPTLRERITSAREKLENMLVRKTISPVSNRLFFPLPLPTS
;
A
#
# COMPACT_ATOMS: atom_id res chain seq x y z
N MET A 1 -2.07 19.22 -19.23
CA MET A 1 -3.39 18.67 -18.87
C MET A 1 -3.27 18.08 -17.47
N ALA A 2 -4.20 18.38 -16.56
CA ALA A 2 -4.15 17.83 -15.20
C ALA A 2 -4.48 16.33 -15.19
N PRO A 3 -3.86 15.52 -14.32
CA PRO A 3 -4.15 14.10 -14.23
C PRO A 3 -5.59 13.86 -13.79
N SER A 4 -6.22 12.83 -14.35
CA SER A 4 -7.55 12.42 -13.93
C SER A 4 -7.55 11.89 -12.50
N GLN A 5 -8.70 11.92 -11.82
CA GLN A 5 -8.83 11.40 -10.46
C GLN A 5 -8.41 9.92 -10.35
N ILE A 6 -8.68 9.11 -11.37
CA ILE A 6 -8.25 7.69 -11.42
C ILE A 6 -6.72 7.58 -11.51
N GLN A 7 -6.08 8.40 -12.36
CA GLN A 7 -4.61 8.42 -12.45
C GLN A 7 -3.96 8.83 -11.13
N VAL A 8 -4.55 9.78 -10.41
CA VAL A 8 -4.11 10.19 -9.07
C VAL A 8 -4.26 9.04 -8.07
N ALA A 9 -5.40 8.34 -8.07
CA ALA A 9 -5.63 7.21 -7.18
C ALA A 9 -4.65 6.04 -7.45
N ILE A 10 -4.41 5.70 -8.72
CA ILE A 10 -3.41 4.69 -9.12
C ILE A 10 -2.01 5.09 -8.63
N SER A 11 -1.61 6.34 -8.89
CA SER A 11 -0.29 6.84 -8.47
C SER A 11 -0.12 6.79 -6.95
N SER A 12 -1.18 7.12 -6.21
CA SER A 12 -1.18 7.03 -4.75
C SER A 12 -1.02 5.60 -4.26
N LEU A 13 -1.76 4.65 -4.84
CA LEU A 13 -1.67 3.23 -4.49
C LEU A 13 -0.27 2.67 -4.80
N GLN A 14 0.30 3.02 -5.95
CA GLN A 14 1.64 2.59 -6.35
C GLN A 14 2.72 3.10 -5.39
N ARG A 15 2.60 4.33 -4.88
CA ARG A 15 3.51 4.86 -3.85
C ARG A 15 3.43 4.06 -2.55
N LEU A 16 2.23 3.71 -2.10
CA LEU A 16 2.05 2.91 -0.89
C LEU A 16 2.64 1.50 -1.04
N LEU A 17 2.47 0.86 -2.20
CA LEU A 17 3.07 -0.45 -2.49
C LEU A 17 4.60 -0.38 -2.53
N ASN A 18 5.17 0.68 -3.10
CA ASN A 18 6.61 0.89 -3.11
C ASN A 18 7.16 1.13 -1.70
N GLU A 19 6.41 1.87 -0.88
CA GLU A 19 6.71 2.10 0.54
C GLU A 19 6.71 0.76 1.31
N GLU A 20 5.70 -0.09 1.12
CA GLU A 20 5.61 -1.40 1.77
C GLU A 20 6.78 -2.30 1.39
N ASN A 21 7.12 -2.34 0.09
CA ASN A 21 8.28 -3.08 -0.39
C ASN A 21 9.60 -2.56 0.20
N SER A 22 9.70 -1.26 0.48
CA SER A 22 10.89 -0.67 1.10
C SER A 22 11.04 -1.13 2.54
N TYR A 23 9.95 -1.17 3.31
CA TYR A 23 9.96 -1.71 4.68
C TYR A 23 10.29 -3.20 4.72
N TYR A 24 9.80 -4.00 3.78
CA TYR A 24 10.18 -5.43 3.71
C TYR A 24 11.68 -5.63 3.44
N LYS A 25 12.26 -4.83 2.54
CA LYS A 25 13.71 -4.87 2.30
C LYS A 25 14.51 -4.44 3.51
N GLU A 26 14.04 -3.43 4.24
CA GLU A 26 14.69 -2.99 5.48
C GLU A 26 14.64 -4.09 6.55
N GLN A 27 13.47 -4.72 6.73
CA GLN A 27 13.28 -5.85 7.64
C GLN A 27 14.25 -6.99 7.32
N GLU A 28 14.36 -7.39 6.05
CA GLU A 28 15.28 -8.44 5.61
C GLU A 28 16.75 -8.09 5.91
N GLN A 29 17.14 -6.83 5.68
CA GLN A 29 18.50 -6.36 5.97
C GLN A 29 18.81 -6.38 7.47
N GLN A 30 17.87 -5.93 8.31
CA GLN A 30 17.99 -5.97 9.77
C GLN A 30 18.09 -7.42 10.27
N GLU A 31 17.23 -8.32 9.80
CA GLU A 31 17.27 -9.74 10.13
C GLU A 31 18.60 -10.39 9.73
N SER A 32 19.13 -10.05 8.55
CA SER A 32 20.45 -10.50 8.09
C SER A 32 21.59 -9.99 8.97
N ARG A 33 21.55 -8.72 9.40
CA ARG A 33 22.53 -8.14 10.34
C ARG A 33 22.48 -8.82 11.70
N ILE A 34 21.28 -8.99 12.26
CA ILE A 34 21.06 -9.71 13.53
C ILE A 34 21.61 -11.13 13.43
N ALA A 35 21.28 -11.88 12.38
CA ALA A 35 21.77 -13.24 12.20
C ALA A 35 23.30 -13.33 12.10
N LYS A 36 23.96 -12.32 11.50
CA LYS A 36 25.43 -12.23 11.47
C LYS A 36 26.00 -11.96 12.87
N LEU A 37 25.45 -10.99 13.59
CA LEU A 37 25.87 -10.66 14.96
C LEU A 37 25.66 -11.84 15.91
N GLU A 38 24.58 -12.61 15.74
CA GLU A 38 24.31 -13.80 16.54
C GLU A 38 25.33 -14.92 16.30
N LYS A 39 25.81 -15.08 15.06
CA LYS A 39 26.82 -16.07 14.68
C LYS A 39 28.23 -15.67 15.08
N ASP A 40 28.54 -14.38 15.04
CA ASP A 40 29.82 -13.88 15.51
C ASP A 40 29.88 -13.99 17.04
N LYS A 41 30.80 -14.82 17.55
CA LYS A 41 31.03 -15.05 18.99
C LYS A 41 32.12 -14.15 19.55
N THR A 42 32.73 -13.33 18.70
CA THR A 42 33.83 -12.45 19.08
C THR A 42 33.21 -11.17 19.62
N ASP A 43 33.38 -10.92 20.92
CA ASP A 43 32.97 -9.67 21.56
C ASP A 43 34.20 -8.79 21.77
N ALA A 44 34.89 -8.46 20.67
CA ALA A 44 36.16 -7.74 20.71
C ALA A 44 36.04 -6.37 21.40
N ASP A 45 34.87 -5.74 21.28
CA ASP A 45 34.60 -4.39 21.79
C ASP A 45 33.68 -4.40 23.03
N GLY A 46 33.24 -5.56 23.54
CA GLY A 46 32.32 -5.69 24.69
C GLY A 46 30.90 -5.17 24.45
N ASN A 47 30.59 -4.69 23.24
CA ASN A 47 29.36 -3.99 22.90
C ASN A 47 28.35 -4.85 22.15
N ARG A 48 28.67 -6.12 21.87
CA ARG A 48 27.85 -6.99 21.02
C ARG A 48 26.40 -7.11 21.49
N GLU A 49 26.18 -7.35 22.78
CA GLU A 49 24.84 -7.48 23.36
C GLU A 49 24.04 -6.18 23.23
N PHE A 50 24.69 -5.04 23.42
CA PHE A 50 24.06 -3.73 23.24
C PHE A 50 23.65 -3.51 21.78
N THR A 51 24.57 -3.76 20.83
CA THR A 51 24.27 -3.65 19.39
C THR A 51 23.15 -4.59 18.96
N LEU A 52 23.15 -5.83 19.45
CA LEU A 52 22.11 -6.80 19.12
C LEU A 52 20.73 -6.35 19.62
N ARG A 53 20.65 -5.77 20.82
CA ARG A 53 19.41 -5.19 21.36
C ARG A 53 18.92 -4.02 20.52
N GLN A 54 19.81 -3.14 20.09
CA GLN A 54 19.47 -2.00 19.24
C GLN A 54 18.92 -2.45 17.88
N GLU A 55 19.58 -3.39 17.21
CA GLU A 55 19.10 -3.92 15.92
C GLU A 55 17.74 -4.63 16.06
N ARG A 56 17.53 -5.40 17.14
CA ARG A 56 16.23 -6.03 17.42
C ARG A 56 15.13 -5.01 17.68
N GLN A 57 15.43 -3.94 18.41
CA GLN A 57 14.48 -2.87 18.66
C GLN A 57 14.08 -2.18 17.35
N ALA A 58 15.07 -1.86 16.50
CA ALA A 58 14.82 -1.28 15.17
C ALA A 58 13.96 -2.20 14.30
N LEU A 59 14.21 -3.52 14.34
CA LEU A 59 13.41 -4.51 13.63
C LEU A 59 11.94 -4.52 14.08
N GLU A 60 11.70 -4.46 15.38
CA GLU A 60 10.34 -4.41 15.92
C GLU A 60 9.62 -3.10 15.57
N GLU A 61 10.34 -1.98 15.50
CA GLU A 61 9.79 -0.71 15.03
C GLU A 61 9.40 -0.77 13.55
N THR A 62 10.27 -1.31 12.69
CA THR A 62 9.96 -1.53 11.26
C THR A 62 8.72 -2.43 11.10
N LYS A 63 8.64 -3.54 11.84
CA LYS A 63 7.50 -4.47 11.79
C LYS A 63 6.18 -3.83 12.23
N LYS A 64 6.21 -2.87 13.16
CA LYS A 64 5.00 -2.16 13.63
C LYS A 64 4.40 -1.24 12.58
N VAL A 65 5.20 -0.75 11.62
CA VAL A 65 4.72 0.15 10.56
C VAL A 65 3.92 -0.62 9.50
N ILE A 66 4.36 -1.84 9.17
CA ILE A 66 3.80 -2.65 8.06
C ILE A 66 2.27 -2.85 8.17
N PRO A 67 1.66 -3.20 9.32
CA PRO A 67 0.21 -3.36 9.44
C PRO A 67 -0.58 -2.10 9.06
N THR A 68 -0.17 -0.94 9.58
CA THR A 68 -0.84 0.34 9.29
C THR A 68 -0.72 0.72 7.81
N LEU A 69 0.39 0.36 7.16
CA LEU A 69 0.58 0.60 5.75
C LEU A 69 -0.33 -0.30 4.89
N ARG A 70 -0.51 -1.56 5.29
CA ARG A 70 -1.45 -2.49 4.65
C ARG A 70 -2.90 -2.04 4.74
N GLU A 71 -3.31 -1.48 5.87
CA GLU A 71 -4.64 -0.88 6.02
C GLU A 71 -4.82 0.26 5.01
N ARG A 72 -3.84 1.17 4.90
CA ARG A 72 -3.85 2.28 3.93
C ARG A 72 -3.89 1.79 2.48
N ILE A 73 -3.14 0.75 2.15
CA ILE A 73 -3.15 0.10 0.82
C ILE A 73 -4.55 -0.46 0.53
N THR A 74 -5.15 -1.16 1.50
CA THR A 74 -6.48 -1.77 1.35
C THR A 74 -7.53 -0.70 1.10
N SER A 75 -7.58 0.36 1.92
CA SER A 75 -8.52 1.46 1.72
C SER A 75 -8.30 2.18 0.38
N ALA A 76 -7.05 2.38 -0.05
CA ALA A 76 -6.75 2.98 -1.34
C ALA A 76 -7.21 2.09 -2.51
N ARG A 77 -7.05 0.77 -2.39
CA ARG A 77 -7.53 -0.22 -3.37
C ARG A 77 -9.05 -0.21 -3.49
N GLU A 78 -9.77 -0.28 -2.37
CA GLU A 78 -11.23 -0.24 -2.33
C GLU A 78 -11.78 1.07 -2.92
N LYS A 79 -11.13 2.20 -2.61
CA LYS A 79 -11.50 3.49 -3.21
C LYS A 79 -11.32 3.48 -4.73
N LEU A 80 -10.21 2.93 -5.23
CA LEU A 80 -9.97 2.81 -6.67
C LEU A 80 -11.00 1.90 -7.34
N GLU A 81 -11.29 0.74 -6.75
CA GLU A 81 -12.32 -0.20 -7.23
C GLU A 81 -13.70 0.48 -7.31
N ASN A 82 -14.10 1.21 -6.26
CA ASN A 82 -15.35 1.97 -6.25
C ASN A 82 -15.42 3.04 -7.34
N MET A 83 -14.31 3.72 -7.64
CA MET A 83 -14.24 4.70 -8.72
C MET A 83 -14.39 4.05 -10.10
N LEU A 84 -13.79 2.87 -10.30
CA LEU A 84 -13.91 2.10 -11.54
C LEU A 84 -15.35 1.62 -11.75
N VAL A 85 -15.97 1.06 -10.70
CA VAL A 85 -17.37 0.61 -10.72
C VAL A 85 -18.33 1.75 -11.02
N ARG A 86 -18.17 2.93 -10.39
CA ARG A 86 -19.02 4.10 -10.71
C ARG A 86 -18.88 4.56 -12.16
N LYS A 87 -17.68 4.49 -12.73
CA LYS A 87 -17.44 4.87 -14.12
C LYS A 87 -18.12 3.89 -15.08
N THR A 88 -18.07 2.59 -14.80
CA THR A 88 -18.70 1.55 -15.63
C THR A 88 -20.22 1.50 -15.49
N ILE A 89 -20.77 1.85 -14.33
CA ILE A 89 -22.22 1.92 -14.05
C ILE A 89 -22.82 3.29 -14.45
N SER A 90 -22.03 4.23 -15.01
CA SER A 90 -22.58 5.48 -15.54
C SER A 90 -23.63 5.19 -16.64
N PRO A 91 -24.87 5.71 -16.52
CA PRO A 91 -26.00 5.20 -17.28
C PRO A 91 -25.95 5.70 -18.72
N VAL A 92 -25.60 4.79 -19.64
CA VAL A 92 -26.07 4.88 -21.03
C VAL A 92 -27.56 4.49 -21.14
N SER A 93 -28.22 4.11 -20.04
CA SER A 93 -29.66 3.85 -20.00
C SER A 93 -30.45 5.04 -19.44
N ASN A 94 -30.60 6.11 -20.20
CA ASN A 94 -31.83 6.94 -20.11
C ASN A 94 -32.10 7.79 -21.37
N ARG A 95 -31.96 7.22 -22.57
CA ARG A 95 -32.23 7.96 -23.82
C ARG A 95 -33.15 7.24 -24.81
N LEU A 96 -34.02 6.34 -24.37
CA LEU A 96 -34.99 5.67 -25.25
C LEU A 96 -36.37 5.45 -24.59
N PHE A 97 -36.92 6.47 -23.95
CA PHE A 97 -38.36 6.48 -23.68
C PHE A 97 -38.95 7.87 -23.98
N PHE A 98 -38.96 8.23 -25.26
CA PHE A 98 -39.90 9.22 -25.78
C PHE A 98 -41.18 8.47 -26.13
N PRO A 99 -42.32 8.70 -25.43
CA PRO A 99 -43.59 8.20 -25.92
C PRO A 99 -43.91 8.96 -27.22
N LEU A 100 -44.06 8.22 -28.32
CA LEU A 100 -44.60 8.77 -29.57
C LEU A 100 -46.03 9.29 -29.29
N PRO A 101 -46.39 10.51 -29.74
CA PRO A 101 -47.76 10.99 -29.60
C PRO A 101 -48.70 10.11 -30.43
N LEU A 102 -49.79 9.65 -29.81
CA LEU A 102 -50.84 8.88 -30.49
C LEU A 102 -51.55 9.76 -31.54
N PRO A 103 -51.87 9.23 -32.73
CA PRO A 103 -52.64 9.97 -33.73
C PRO A 103 -54.08 10.17 -33.23
N THR A 104 -54.52 11.43 -33.18
CA THR A 104 -55.93 11.78 -32.99
C THR A 104 -56.71 11.40 -34.25
N SER A 105 -57.73 10.56 -34.12
CA SER A 105 -58.81 10.40 -35.10
C SER A 105 -60.09 10.96 -34.51
#